data_AF-A0A7C6EZL3-F1
#
_entry.id   AF-A0A7C6EZL3-F1
#
_cell.length_a   1.000
_cell.length_b   1.000
_cell.length_c   1.000
_cell.angle_alpha   90.00
_cell.angle_beta   90.00
_cell.angle_gamma   90.00
#
_symmetry.space_group_name_H-M   'P 1'
#
loop_
_entity.id
_entity.type
_entity.pdbx_description
1 polymer ?
#
loop_
_entity_poly.entity_id
_entity_poly.type
_entity_poly.pdbx_seq_one_letter_code
_entity_poly.pdbx_strand_id
1 'polypeptide(L)'
;MGYMKHLFLLRPYYRLVPDQELIEGDERSGGDHRRAARAEDGSFALIYLPTGGEIHVKTGRLKGERVRVSWFDPRKGEVAHSEEIAKATVLRLEAPSAGRGNDWVLCLDNVRSNLPPIRINRESR
;
A
#
# COMPACT_ATOMS: atom_id res chain seq x y z
N MET A 1 4.76 15.63 8.83
CA MET A 1 5.27 14.46 9.59
C MET A 1 4.16 13.78 10.41
N GLY A 2 3.05 13.35 9.79
CA GLY A 2 1.95 12.72 10.55
C GLY A 2 0.95 11.91 9.73
N TYR A 3 1.08 11.89 8.40
CA TYR A 3 0.07 11.27 7.54
C TYR A 3 0.09 9.74 7.60
N MET A 4 1.25 9.12 7.89
CA MET A 4 1.33 7.68 8.14
C MET A 4 0.49 7.24 9.33
N LYS A 5 0.47 8.02 10.44
CA LYS A 5 -0.41 7.72 11.58
C LYS A 5 -1.87 7.69 11.16
N HIS A 6 -2.30 8.66 10.35
CA HIS A 6 -3.69 8.72 9.88
C HIS A 6 -4.01 7.55 8.95
N LEU A 7 -3.10 7.16 8.05
CA LEU A 7 -3.26 5.97 7.23
C LEU A 7 -3.44 4.71 8.09
N PHE A 8 -2.61 4.52 9.12
CA PHE A 8 -2.75 3.39 10.03
C PHE A 8 -4.05 3.43 10.82
N LEU A 9 -4.59 4.60 11.19
CA LEU A 9 -5.88 4.71 11.87
C LEU A 9 -7.08 4.38 10.96
N LEU A 10 -6.93 4.52 9.65
CA LEU A 10 -7.97 4.13 8.67
C LEU A 10 -8.03 2.62 8.45
N ARG A 11 -7.06 1.87 8.96
CA ARG A 11 -7.01 0.41 8.84
C ARG A 11 -6.93 -0.22 10.24
N PRO A 12 -7.34 -1.49 10.40
CA PRO A 12 -7.06 -2.26 11.61
C PRO A 12 -5.55 -2.51 11.79
N TYR A 13 -4.75 -1.48 12.08
CA TYR A 13 -3.27 -1.57 12.09
C TYR A 13 -2.74 -2.61 13.09
N TYR A 14 -3.47 -2.89 14.16
CA TYR A 14 -3.15 -3.91 15.15
C TYR A 14 -3.17 -5.34 14.58
N ARG A 15 -3.70 -5.55 13.37
CA ARG A 15 -3.65 -6.82 12.63
C ARG A 15 -2.48 -6.91 11.66
N LEU A 16 -1.69 -5.84 11.49
CA LEU A 16 -0.58 -5.85 10.55
C LEU A 16 0.54 -6.74 11.05
N VAL A 17 0.94 -7.68 10.20
CA VAL A 17 2.14 -8.49 10.35
C VAL A 17 3.10 -8.22 9.19
N PRO A 18 4.41 -8.14 9.42
CA PRO A 18 5.40 -8.05 8.34
C PRO A 18 5.25 -9.23 7.38
N ASP A 19 5.23 -8.94 6.07
CA ASP A 19 5.14 -9.99 5.05
C ASP A 19 5.85 -9.54 3.77
N GLN A 20 7.18 -9.67 3.78
CA GLN A 20 8.04 -9.29 2.64
C GLN A 20 7.81 -10.19 1.42
N GLU A 21 7.27 -11.39 1.60
CA GLU A 21 6.95 -12.29 0.49
C GLU A 21 5.84 -11.75 -0.42
N LEU A 22 5.13 -10.70 -0.01
CA LEU A 22 4.22 -9.97 -0.88
C LEU A 22 4.94 -9.33 -2.07
N ILE A 23 6.22 -8.99 -1.94
CA ILE A 23 7.00 -8.37 -3.02
C ILE A 23 7.68 -9.47 -3.80
N GLU A 24 7.47 -9.50 -5.12
CA GLU A 24 8.22 -10.38 -6.01
C GLU A 24 9.51 -9.71 -6.49
N GLY A 25 10.62 -10.47 -6.45
CA GLY A 25 11.96 -10.02 -6.81
C GLY A 25 12.84 -9.74 -5.60
N ASP A 26 14.07 -9.30 -5.85
CA ASP A 26 15.05 -9.04 -4.80
C ASP A 26 14.64 -7.86 -3.91
N GLU A 27 14.90 -8.00 -2.61
CA GLU A 27 14.82 -6.89 -1.67
C GLU A 27 15.84 -5.82 -2.10
N ARG A 28 15.35 -4.73 -2.68
CA ARG A 28 16.20 -3.61 -3.05
C ARG A 28 17.04 -3.17 -1.85
N SER A 29 18.34 -3.00 -2.05
CA SER A 29 19.32 -2.71 -0.99
C SER A 29 19.46 -1.21 -0.72
N GLY A 30 19.93 -0.85 0.48
CA GLY A 30 20.25 0.54 0.82
C GLY A 30 19.01 1.45 0.85
N GLY A 31 19.07 2.60 0.17
CA GLY A 31 18.03 3.64 0.23
C GLY A 31 16.70 3.31 -0.45
N ASP A 32 16.59 2.16 -1.13
CA ASP A 32 15.38 1.71 -1.83
C ASP A 32 14.75 0.49 -1.15
N HIS A 33 15.04 0.30 0.14
CA HIS A 33 14.58 -0.87 0.86
C HIS A 33 13.07 -0.84 1.11
N ARG A 34 12.34 -1.64 0.34
CA ARG A 34 10.88 -1.74 0.37
C ARG A 34 10.42 -2.55 1.57
N ARG A 35 9.29 -2.14 2.16
CA ARG A 35 8.69 -2.81 3.32
C ARG A 35 7.24 -3.13 3.07
N ALA A 36 6.87 -4.39 3.21
CA ALA A 36 5.53 -4.90 3.05
C ALA A 36 5.02 -5.48 4.37
N ALA A 37 3.74 -5.22 4.63
CA ALA A 37 2.99 -5.81 5.73
C ALA A 37 1.56 -6.08 5.26
N ARG A 38 0.91 -7.08 5.85
CA ARG A 38 -0.50 -7.39 5.60
C ARG A 38 -1.25 -7.60 6.89
N ALA A 39 -2.57 -7.46 6.82
CA ALA A 39 -3.43 -7.95 7.87
C ALA A 39 -3.33 -9.49 7.98
N GLU A 40 -3.28 -10.02 9.19
CA GLU A 40 -3.29 -11.47 9.46
C GLU A 40 -4.45 -12.18 8.76
N ASP A 41 -5.62 -11.52 8.73
CA ASP A 41 -6.84 -12.02 8.10
C ASP A 41 -6.89 -11.87 6.58
N GLY A 42 -5.88 -11.25 5.96
CA GLY A 42 -5.78 -11.00 4.52
C GLY A 42 -6.70 -9.91 3.99
N SER A 43 -7.28 -9.06 4.86
CA SER A 43 -8.20 -7.98 4.45
C SER A 43 -7.51 -6.82 3.72
N PHE A 44 -6.27 -6.51 4.06
CA PHE A 44 -5.48 -5.48 3.39
C PHE A 44 -3.97 -5.74 3.48
N ALA A 45 -3.20 -5.04 2.65
CA ALA A 45 -1.75 -4.93 2.72
C ALA A 45 -1.29 -3.50 2.46
N LEU A 46 -0.14 -3.17 3.05
CA LEU A 46 0.56 -1.90 2.88
C LEU A 46 1.99 -2.18 2.44
N ILE A 47 2.45 -1.50 1.40
CA ILE A 47 3.82 -1.62 0.91
C ILE A 47 4.42 -0.22 0.77
N TYR A 48 5.51 0.04 1.48
CA TYR A 48 6.25 1.28 1.42
C TYR A 48 7.39 1.18 0.41
N LEU A 49 7.43 2.14 -0.53
CA LEU A 49 8.43 2.26 -1.58
C LEU A 49 9.18 3.59 -1.38
N PRO A 50 10.40 3.59 -0.82
CA PRO A 50 11.14 4.82 -0.51
C PRO A 50 11.52 5.67 -1.75
N THR A 51 11.61 5.05 -2.92
CA THR A 51 11.94 5.73 -4.19
C THR A 51 10.93 5.43 -5.29
N GLY A 52 9.74 4.92 -4.94
CA GLY A 52 8.67 4.63 -5.89
C GLY A 52 9.06 3.63 -6.98
N GLY A 53 8.58 3.90 -8.20
CA GLY A 53 8.76 3.06 -9.38
C GLY A 53 7.88 1.81 -9.39
N GLU A 54 8.25 0.86 -10.25
CA GLU A 54 7.52 -0.38 -10.46
C GLU A 54 7.68 -1.37 -9.30
N ILE A 55 6.60 -2.07 -8.98
CA ILE A 55 6.55 -3.16 -8.01
C ILE A 55 5.69 -4.32 -8.52
N HIS A 56 6.14 -5.53 -8.24
CA HIS A 56 5.41 -6.77 -8.49
C HIS A 56 4.90 -7.31 -7.16
N VAL A 57 3.59 -7.50 -7.04
CA VAL A 57 2.95 -7.88 -5.78
C VAL A 57 2.25 -9.22 -5.91
N LYS A 58 2.63 -10.18 -5.08
CA LYS A 58 1.97 -11.48 -4.95
C LYS A 58 0.68 -11.32 -4.14
N THR A 59 -0.47 -11.44 -4.80
CA THR A 59 -1.76 -11.22 -4.11
C THR A 59 -2.37 -12.47 -3.50
N GLY A 60 -1.72 -13.63 -3.62
CA GLY A 60 -2.24 -14.91 -3.12
C GLY A 60 -2.56 -14.93 -1.62
N ARG A 61 -1.88 -14.07 -0.85
CA ARG A 61 -2.09 -13.94 0.61
C ARG A 61 -3.20 -12.95 1.01
N LEU A 62 -3.78 -12.22 0.04
CA LEU A 62 -4.94 -11.34 0.26
C LEU A 62 -6.24 -12.11 0.00
N LYS A 63 -7.30 -11.79 0.73
CA LYS A 63 -8.63 -12.39 0.50
C LYS A 63 -9.40 -11.67 -0.62
N GLY A 64 -10.44 -12.35 -1.11
CA GLY A 64 -11.30 -11.85 -2.18
C GLY A 64 -10.74 -12.08 -3.58
N GLU A 65 -11.54 -11.71 -4.58
CA GLU A 65 -11.22 -11.81 -6.02
C GLU A 65 -10.78 -10.47 -6.61
N ARG A 66 -11.15 -9.37 -5.96
CA ARG A 66 -10.82 -8.00 -6.38
C ARG A 66 -10.13 -7.27 -5.24
N VAL A 67 -9.16 -6.44 -5.60
CA VAL A 67 -8.47 -5.55 -4.67
C VAL A 67 -8.61 -4.11 -5.16
N ARG A 68 -8.83 -3.21 -4.21
CA ARG A 68 -8.67 -1.78 -4.43
C ARG A 68 -7.20 -1.44 -4.24
N VAL A 69 -6.59 -0.93 -5.29
CA VAL A 69 -5.22 -0.43 -5.33
C VAL A 69 -5.30 1.07 -5.10
N SER A 70 -4.58 1.58 -4.10
CA SER A 70 -4.46 3.02 -3.87
C SER A 70 -3.01 3.42 -3.64
N TRP A 71 -2.58 4.47 -4.34
CA TRP A 71 -1.27 5.09 -4.15
C TRP A 71 -1.39 6.28 -3.23
N PHE A 72 -0.87 6.14 -2.01
CA PHE A 72 -0.87 7.19 -1.02
C PHE A 72 0.47 7.92 -1.00
N ASP A 73 0.43 9.25 -1.11
CA ASP A 73 1.59 10.13 -0.98
C ASP A 73 1.79 10.49 0.50
N PRO A 74 2.75 9.88 1.22
CA PRO A 74 3.00 10.17 2.63
C PRO A 74 3.56 11.59 2.86
N ARG A 75 4.03 12.27 1.81
CA ARG A 75 4.55 13.65 1.88
C ARG A 75 3.40 14.66 1.93
N LYS A 76 2.31 14.38 1.20
CA LYS A 76 1.13 15.27 1.10
C LYS A 76 -0.06 14.81 1.94
N GLY A 77 -0.11 13.53 2.32
CA GLY A 77 -1.24 12.92 3.01
C GLY A 77 -2.45 12.67 2.11
N GLU A 78 -2.22 12.45 0.82
CA GLU A 78 -3.27 12.38 -0.20
C GLU A 78 -3.15 11.08 -1.00
N VAL A 79 -4.27 10.58 -1.51
CA VAL A 79 -4.27 9.47 -2.47
C VAL A 79 -4.13 10.06 -3.87
N ALA A 80 -3.05 9.72 -4.56
CA ALA A 80 -2.81 10.17 -5.93
C ALA A 80 -3.70 9.43 -6.94
N HIS A 81 -3.90 8.13 -6.73
CA HIS A 81 -4.71 7.30 -7.61
C HIS A 81 -5.36 6.16 -6.82
N SER A 82 -6.57 5.75 -7.22
CA SER A 82 -7.23 4.58 -6.68
C SER A 82 -8.08 3.89 -7.75
N GLU A 83 -7.92 2.58 -7.87
CA GLU A 83 -8.68 1.75 -8.81
C GLU A 83 -9.01 0.37 -8.22
N GLU A 84 -10.01 -0.30 -8.76
CA GLU A 84 -10.35 -1.67 -8.39
C GLU A 84 -10.02 -2.62 -9.53
N ILE A 85 -9.18 -3.61 -9.25
CA ILE A 85 -8.74 -4.59 -10.24
C ILE A 85 -8.99 -6.00 -9.75
N ALA A 86 -9.16 -6.93 -10.69
CA ALA A 86 -9.16 -8.34 -10.38
C ALA A 86 -7.76 -8.75 -9.89
N LYS A 87 -7.71 -9.60 -8.87
CA LYS A 87 -6.46 -10.18 -8.42
C LYS A 87 -5.88 -11.09 -9.49
N ALA A 88 -4.56 -11.08 -9.59
CA ALA A 88 -3.78 -12.07 -10.30
C ALA A 88 -2.74 -12.66 -9.34
N THR A 89 -2.11 -13.77 -9.73
CA THR A 89 -0.99 -14.37 -8.96
C THR A 89 0.04 -13.31 -8.60
N VAL A 90 0.39 -12.47 -9.58
CA VAL A 90 1.25 -11.30 -9.44
C VAL A 90 0.57 -10.10 -10.11
N LEU A 91 0.54 -8.97 -9.42
CA LEU A 91 0.15 -7.68 -9.99
C LEU A 91 1.39 -6.82 -10.23
N ARG A 92 1.52 -6.29 -11.45
CA ARG A 92 2.51 -5.27 -11.79
C ARG A 92 1.88 -3.90 -11.62
N LEU A 93 2.42 -3.12 -10.70
CA LEU A 93 1.90 -1.80 -10.33
C LEU A 93 3.03 -0.77 -10.42
N GLU A 94 2.69 0.42 -10.87
CA GLU A 94 3.64 1.52 -11.02
C GLU A 94 3.24 2.68 -10.10
N ALA A 95 4.19 3.12 -9.27
CA ALA A 95 3.98 4.30 -8.44
C ALA A 95 3.92 5.57 -9.33
N PRO A 96 3.17 6.63 -8.93
CA PRO A 96 3.02 7.82 -9.76
C PRO A 96 4.32 8.56 -10.10
N SER A 97 5.39 8.34 -9.32
CA SER A 97 6.73 8.81 -9.64
C SER A 97 7.81 7.87 -9.08
N ALA A 98 9.04 8.03 -9.57
CA ALA A 98 10.20 7.24 -9.15
C ALA A 98 11.42 8.14 -8.85
N GLY A 99 12.41 7.60 -8.13
CA GLY A 99 13.67 8.27 -7.80
C GLY A 99 13.76 8.76 -6.35
N ARG A 100 14.93 9.30 -5.98
CA ARG A 100 15.20 9.77 -4.61
C ARG A 100 14.20 10.87 -4.22
N GLY A 101 13.54 10.72 -3.07
CA GLY A 101 12.55 11.67 -2.55
C GLY A 101 11.12 11.47 -3.08
N ASN A 102 10.90 10.42 -3.88
CA ASN A 102 9.58 10.02 -4.37
C ASN A 102 9.09 8.77 -3.64
N ASP A 103 8.81 8.93 -2.34
CA ASP A 103 8.27 7.86 -1.53
C ASP A 103 6.75 7.72 -1.70
N TRP A 104 6.30 6.47 -1.67
CA TRP A 104 4.91 6.09 -1.87
C TRP A 104 4.52 4.96 -0.94
N VAL A 105 3.25 4.96 -0.52
CA VAL A 105 2.65 3.80 0.15
C VAL A 105 1.58 3.22 -0.77
N LEU A 106 1.84 2.00 -1.23
CA LEU A 106 0.85 1.18 -1.91
C LEU A 106 -0.09 0.57 -0.87
N CYS A 107 -1.38 0.85 -1.01
CA CYS A 107 -2.42 0.27 -0.19
C CYS A 107 -3.25 -0.70 -1.04
N LEU A 108 -3.41 -1.93 -0.56
CA LEU A 108 -4.19 -2.97 -1.21
C LEU A 108 -5.31 -3.39 -0.27
N ASP A 109 -6.55 -3.09 -0.61
CA ASP A 109 -7.71 -3.47 0.20
C ASP A 109 -8.55 -4.51 -0.52
N ASN A 110 -8.94 -5.58 0.17
CA ASN A 110 -9.99 -6.45 -0.34
C ASN A 110 -11.30 -5.64 -0.40
N VAL A 111 -11.88 -5.51 -1.61
CA VAL A 111 -13.11 -4.73 -1.87
C VAL A 111 -14.27 -5.17 -0.96
N ARG A 112 -14.34 -6.46 -0.59
CA ARG A 112 -15.39 -6.99 0.30
C ARG A 112 -15.20 -6.65 1.78
N SER A 113 -14.04 -6.15 2.18
CA SER A 113 -13.77 -5.81 3.60
C SER A 113 -14.36 -4.46 4.01
N ASN A 114 -14.96 -3.72 3.08
CA ASN A 114 -15.62 -2.41 3.29
C ASN A 114 -14.81 -1.46 4.18
N LEU A 115 -13.50 -1.42 3.97
CA LEU A 115 -12.60 -0.57 4.74
C LEU A 115 -12.84 0.91 4.42
N PRO A 116 -12.67 1.83 5.38
CA PRO A 116 -12.82 3.25 5.14
C PRO A 116 -11.98 3.73 3.95
N PRO A 117 -12.48 4.65 3.12
CA PRO A 117 -11.67 5.23 2.06
C PRO A 117 -10.43 5.92 2.65
N ILE A 118 -9.31 5.83 1.95
CA ILE A 118 -8.06 6.47 2.38
C ILE A 118 -8.18 7.98 2.11
N ARG A 119 -8.78 8.70 3.05
CA ARG A 119 -8.92 10.16 3.00
C ARG A 119 -8.52 10.73 4.34
N ILE A 120 -7.52 11.61 4.32
CA ILE A 120 -7.14 12.37 5.51
C ILE A 120 -7.87 13.71 5.41
N ASN A 121 -8.91 13.88 6.22
CA ASN A 121 -9.59 15.17 6.32
C ASN A 121 -8.58 16.18 6.87
N ARG A 122 -8.27 17.21 6.06
CA ARG A 122 -7.63 18.41 6.59
C ARG A 122 -8.75 19.20 7.27
N GLU A 123 -8.87 19.07 8.58
CA GLU A 123 -9.59 20.09 9.34
C GLU A 123 -8.85 21.41 9.12
N SER A 124 -9.46 22.31 8.34
CA SER A 124 -9.04 23.70 8.27
C SER A 124 -9.10 24.27 9.68
N ARG A 125 -7.93 24.60 10.23
CA ARG A 125 -7.86 25.51 11.37
C ARG A 125 -8.18 26.93 10.93
#